data_AF-A0A4Z2HE39-F1
#
_entry.id   AF-A0A4Z2HE39-F1
#
_cell.length_a   1.000
_cell.length_b   1.000
_cell.length_c   1.000
_cell.angle_alpha   90.00
_cell.angle_beta   90.00
_cell.angle_gamma   90.00
#
_symmetry.space_group_name_H-M   'P 1'
#
loop_
_entity.id
_entity.type
_entity.pdbx_description
1 polymer ?
#
loop_
_entity_poly.entity_id
_entity_poly.type
_entity_poly.pdbx_seq_one_letter_code
_entity_poly.pdbx_strand_id
1 'polypeptide(L)'
;MTISITKLQEIYSQQGFLSALPVLKENELTETKHAFSELEKEFGEGHTQYSLHNIHLQYPWVRNLTKHPQIIQVVKDILGPDVILLDSRFICKYPILKPDIQKNEEEEIKPGLPYVAWHQDMRYIH
;
A
#
# COMPACT_ATOMS: atom_id res chain seq x y z
N MET A 1 20.78 0.36 12.61
CA MET A 1 21.75 0.82 11.58
C MET A 1 21.13 2.01 10.89
N THR A 2 21.73 3.18 11.00
CA THR A 2 21.21 4.40 10.36
C THR A 2 21.90 4.52 9.00
N ILE A 3 21.16 4.24 7.92
CA ILE A 3 21.65 4.48 6.56
C ILE A 3 21.66 6.00 6.36
N SER A 4 22.76 6.55 5.83
CA SER A 4 22.85 7.99 5.53
C SER A 4 21.82 8.40 4.47
N ILE A 5 21.29 9.62 4.57
CA ILE A 5 20.34 10.21 3.62
C ILE A 5 20.86 10.12 2.18
N THR A 6 22.13 10.47 1.96
CA THR A 6 22.77 10.39 0.65
C THR A 6 22.71 8.99 0.07
N LYS A 7 22.82 7.97 0.94
CA LYS A 7 22.76 6.58 0.50
C LYS A 7 21.34 6.16 0.11
N LEU A 8 20.31 6.65 0.81
CA LEU A 8 18.92 6.41 0.43
C LEU A 8 18.59 7.07 -0.92
N GLN A 9 19.06 8.30 -1.14
CA GLN A 9 18.87 9.02 -2.40
C GLN A 9 19.54 8.30 -3.58
N GLU A 10 20.79 7.83 -3.40
CA GLU A 10 21.49 7.05 -4.42
C GLU A 10 20.74 5.76 -4.79
N ILE A 11 20.30 4.99 -3.78
CA ILE A 11 19.58 3.72 -4.01
C ILE A 11 18.28 4.01 -4.75
N TYR A 12 17.51 5.00 -4.30
CA TYR A 12 16.26 5.39 -4.95
C TYR A 12 16.49 5.84 -6.40
N SER A 13 17.50 6.67 -6.65
CA SER A 13 17.83 7.14 -7.99
C SER A 13 18.23 6.01 -8.95
N GLN A 14 18.87 4.96 -8.45
CA GLN A 14 19.33 3.84 -9.27
C GLN A 14 18.26 2.76 -9.47
N GLN A 15 17.45 2.49 -8.44
CA GLN A 15 16.51 1.36 -8.42
C GLN A 15 15.06 1.78 -8.66
N GLY A 16 14.72 3.04 -8.44
CA GLY A 16 13.35 3.55 -8.50
C GLY A 16 12.50 3.24 -7.25
N PHE A 17 13.06 2.59 -6.23
CA PHE A 17 12.36 2.28 -4.98
C PHE A 17 13.32 2.15 -3.78
N LEU A 18 12.74 2.20 -2.59
CA LEU A 18 13.36 1.80 -1.32
C LEU A 18 12.47 0.75 -0.66
N SER A 19 13.06 -0.28 -0.05
CA SER A 19 12.31 -1.37 0.58
C SER A 19 12.85 -1.69 1.98
N ALA A 20 12.06 -2.41 2.77
CA ALA A 20 12.39 -2.87 4.11
C ALA A 20 12.77 -1.74 5.10
N LEU A 21 12.18 -0.55 4.93
CA LEU A 21 12.33 0.54 5.89
C LEU A 21 11.44 0.29 7.11
N PRO A 22 12.00 0.26 8.34
CA PRO A 22 11.17 0.17 9.54
C PRO A 22 10.38 1.47 9.69
N VAL A 23 9.06 1.33 9.84
CA VAL A 23 8.15 2.47 9.97
C VAL A 23 7.36 2.40 11.27
N LEU A 24 6.70 1.27 11.53
CA LEU A 24 5.88 1.10 12.73
C LEU A 24 6.64 0.29 13.76
N LYS A 25 6.55 0.72 15.02
CA LYS A 25 6.91 -0.11 16.17
C LYS A 25 5.88 -1.23 16.33
N GLU A 26 6.23 -2.24 17.10
CA GLU A 26 5.38 -3.42 17.29
C GLU A 26 3.99 -3.05 17.82
N ASN A 27 3.90 -2.15 18.80
CA ASN A 27 2.62 -1.70 19.35
C ASN A 27 1.78 -0.92 18.31
N GLU A 28 2.41 -0.01 17.57
CA GLU A 28 1.74 0.76 16.50
C GLU A 28 1.23 -0.16 15.39
N LEU A 29 1.99 -1.22 15.07
CA LEU A 29 1.58 -2.25 14.13
C LEU A 29 0.39 -3.06 14.65
N THR A 30 0.42 -3.50 15.90
CA THR A 30 -0.69 -4.24 16.54
C THR A 30 -1.97 -3.39 16.56
N GLU A 31 -1.88 -2.14 16.98
CA GLU A 31 -3.00 -1.20 17.01
C GLU A 31 -3.56 -0.94 15.62
N THR A 32 -2.70 -0.74 14.63
CA THR A 32 -3.08 -0.56 13.23
C THR A 32 -3.82 -1.78 12.68
N LYS A 33 -3.31 -2.99 12.96
CA LYS A 33 -3.96 -4.24 12.55
C LYS A 33 -5.33 -4.39 13.18
N HIS A 34 -5.46 -4.10 14.47
CA HIS A 34 -6.74 -4.16 15.17
C HIS A 34 -7.73 -3.14 14.57
N ALA A 35 -7.32 -1.89 14.36
CA ALA A 35 -8.16 -0.87 13.75
C ALA A 35 -8.61 -1.25 12.33
N PHE A 36 -7.71 -1.84 11.54
CA PHE A 36 -8.06 -2.36 10.21
C PHE A 36 -9.04 -3.54 10.29
N SER A 37 -8.89 -4.47 11.23
CA SER A 37 -9.84 -5.58 11.41
C SER A 37 -11.25 -5.10 11.76
N GLU A 38 -11.39 -4.02 12.55
CA GLU A 38 -12.70 -3.42 12.81
C GLU A 38 -13.29 -2.76 11.56
N LEU A 39 -12.46 -2.07 10.77
CA LEU A 39 -12.87 -1.52 9.47
C LEU A 39 -13.33 -2.63 8.51
N GLU A 40 -12.63 -3.75 8.49
CA GLU A 40 -12.99 -4.88 7.63
C GLU A 40 -14.31 -5.55 8.04
N LYS A 41 -14.63 -5.61 9.33
CA LYS A 41 -15.95 -6.05 9.80
C LYS A 41 -17.08 -5.13 9.32
N GLU A 42 -16.79 -3.83 9.17
CA GLU A 42 -17.77 -2.84 8.70
C GLU A 42 -18.03 -2.95 7.19
N PHE A 43 -16.97 -3.04 6.38
CA PHE A 43 -17.09 -2.99 4.91
C PHE A 43 -17.06 -4.36 4.21
N GLY A 44 -16.61 -5.41 4.90
CA GLY A 44 -16.38 -6.74 4.35
C GLY A 44 -15.13 -6.84 3.46
N GLU A 45 -14.58 -8.06 3.39
CA GLU A 45 -13.31 -8.37 2.69
C GLU A 45 -13.28 -7.90 1.24
N GLY A 46 -14.39 -8.06 0.51
CA GLY A 46 -14.48 -7.69 -0.90
C GLY A 46 -14.31 -6.19 -1.16
N HIS A 47 -14.77 -5.35 -0.24
CA HIS A 47 -14.64 -3.89 -0.36
C HIS A 47 -13.29 -3.40 0.19
N THR A 48 -12.78 -4.02 1.26
CA THR A 48 -11.48 -3.65 1.85
C THR A 48 -10.28 -4.08 1.01
N GLN A 49 -10.47 -4.98 0.03
CA GLN A 49 -9.39 -5.48 -0.83
C GLN A 49 -8.66 -4.37 -1.60
N TYR A 50 -9.41 -3.41 -2.18
CA TYR A 50 -8.85 -2.31 -2.97
C TYR A 50 -9.74 -1.07 -3.13
N SER A 51 -11.01 -1.11 -2.70
CA SER A 51 -12.00 -0.06 -3.03
C SER A 51 -12.01 1.12 -2.04
N LEU A 52 -11.19 1.07 -0.99
CA LEU A 52 -11.09 2.13 0.02
C LEU A 52 -10.08 3.21 -0.42
N HIS A 53 -10.56 4.19 -1.17
CA HIS A 53 -9.78 5.35 -1.62
C HIS A 53 -9.86 6.51 -0.63
N ASN A 54 -8.78 7.28 -0.52
CA ASN A 54 -8.70 8.48 0.33
C ASN A 54 -9.19 8.27 1.77
N ILE A 55 -9.04 7.05 2.29
CA ILE A 55 -9.60 6.65 3.59
C ILE A 55 -8.99 7.45 4.76
N HIS A 56 -7.81 8.05 4.56
CA HIS A 56 -7.19 9.03 5.46
C HIS A 56 -8.05 10.29 5.72
N LEU A 57 -9.02 10.61 4.86
CA LEU A 57 -9.97 11.71 5.07
C LEU A 57 -11.06 11.35 6.07
N GLN A 58 -11.41 10.06 6.17
CA GLN A 58 -12.52 9.56 6.97
C GLN A 58 -12.05 9.05 8.34
N TYR A 59 -10.89 8.40 8.39
CA TYR A 59 -10.40 7.72 9.60
C TYR A 59 -9.13 8.39 10.15
N PRO A 60 -9.19 8.99 11.36
CA PRO A 60 -8.05 9.65 11.99
C PRO A 60 -6.83 8.73 12.17
N TRP A 61 -7.05 7.45 12.47
CA TRP A 61 -5.97 6.49 12.63
C TRP A 61 -5.19 6.28 11.32
N VAL A 62 -5.88 6.24 10.17
CA VAL A 62 -5.23 6.17 8.86
C VAL A 62 -4.52 7.49 8.55
N ARG A 63 -5.17 8.62 8.82
CA ARG A 63 -4.54 9.94 8.67
C ARG A 63 -3.23 10.04 9.44
N ASN A 64 -3.18 9.51 10.66
CA ASN A 64 -1.98 9.51 11.48
C ASN A 64 -0.88 8.62 10.88
N LEU A 65 -1.24 7.45 10.32
CA LEU A 65 -0.28 6.62 9.59
C LEU A 65 0.33 7.35 8.40
N THR A 66 -0.48 8.04 7.59
CA THR A 66 0.04 8.80 6.43
C THR A 66 1.00 9.94 6.81
N LYS A 67 0.95 10.38 8.07
CA LYS A 67 1.79 11.44 8.63
C LYS A 67 2.86 10.90 9.59
N HIS A 68 3.08 9.59 9.60
CA HIS A 68 4.02 8.98 10.53
C HIS A 68 5.42 9.60 10.34
N PRO A 69 6.10 10.05 11.41
CA PRO A 69 7.36 10.80 11.28
C PRO A 69 8.44 10.07 10.47
N GLN A 70 8.51 8.74 10.59
CA GLN A 70 9.47 7.95 9.81
C GLN A 70 9.15 7.90 8.31
N ILE A 71 7.86 7.90 7.94
CA ILE A 71 7.46 8.00 6.53
C ILE A 71 7.81 9.39 6.01
N ILE A 72 7.36 10.44 6.73
CA ILE A 72 7.56 11.82 6.29
C ILE A 72 9.04 12.17 6.16
N GLN A 73 9.88 11.70 7.08
CA GLN A 73 11.33 11.91 7.02
C GLN A 73 11.91 11.31 5.73
N VAL A 74 11.66 10.03 5.46
CA VAL A 74 12.18 9.35 4.27
C VAL A 74 11.65 10.00 2.99
N VAL A 75 10.35 10.29 2.92
CA VAL A 75 9.76 10.90 1.74
C VAL A 75 10.37 12.29 1.47
N LYS A 76 10.57 13.11 2.50
CA LYS A 76 11.20 14.43 2.35
C LYS A 76 12.68 14.35 1.99
N ASP A 77 13.39 13.36 2.52
CA ASP A 77 14.79 13.10 2.19
C ASP A 77 14.95 12.75 0.70
N ILE A 78 13.96 12.10 0.09
CA ILE A 78 13.99 11.71 -1.32
C ILE A 78 13.40 12.77 -2.26
N LEU A 79 12.25 13.35 -1.93
CA LEU A 79 11.48 14.23 -2.83
C LEU A 79 11.70 15.73 -2.56
N GLY A 80 12.27 16.08 -1.40
CA GLY A 80 12.39 17.46 -0.93
C GLY A 80 11.35 17.82 0.14
N PRO A 81 11.43 19.04 0.70
CA PRO A 81 10.72 19.41 1.93
C PRO A 81 9.19 19.55 1.76
N ASP A 82 8.73 19.85 0.55
CA ASP A 82 7.33 20.16 0.23
C ASP A 82 6.66 18.97 -0.43
N VAL A 83 5.83 18.26 0.35
CA VAL A 83 5.20 17.00 -0.07
C VAL A 83 3.70 17.05 0.22
N ILE A 84 2.91 16.54 -0.72
CA ILE A 84 1.45 16.46 -0.61
C ILE A 84 1.04 14.99 -0.63
N LEU A 85 0.17 14.61 0.30
CA LEU A 85 -0.49 13.31 0.28
C LEU A 85 -1.60 13.34 -0.77
N LEU A 86 -1.46 12.54 -1.83
CA LEU A 86 -2.46 12.49 -2.91
C LEU A 86 -3.58 11.48 -2.64
N ASP A 87 -3.25 10.31 -2.09
CA ASP A 87 -4.21 9.23 -1.84
C ASP A 87 -3.69 8.29 -0.74
N SER A 88 -4.59 7.48 -0.17
CA SER A 88 -4.28 6.38 0.75
C SER A 88 -5.17 5.19 0.44
N ARG A 89 -4.58 3.99 0.34
CA ARG A 89 -5.31 2.74 0.07
C ARG A 89 -4.79 1.61 0.95
N PHE A 90 -5.69 0.71 1.31
CA PHE A 90 -5.32 -0.63 1.76
C PHE A 90 -5.25 -1.56 0.55
N ILE A 91 -4.25 -2.43 0.51
CA ILE A 91 -4.09 -3.46 -0.51
C ILE A 91 -4.08 -4.79 0.22
N CYS A 92 -5.22 -5.47 0.24
CA CYS A 92 -5.35 -6.78 0.88
C CYS A 92 -5.27 -7.90 -0.16
N LYS A 93 -4.59 -8.99 0.20
CA LYS A 93 -4.55 -10.22 -0.60
C LYS A 93 -5.00 -11.37 0.27
N TYR A 94 -6.20 -11.87 0.03
CA TYR A 94 -6.75 -13.00 0.78
C TYR A 94 -6.35 -14.34 0.12
N PRO A 95 -6.30 -15.44 0.90
CA PRO A 95 -6.11 -16.77 0.36
C PRO A 95 -7.20 -17.13 -0.66
N ILE A 96 -6.80 -17.66 -1.80
CA ILE A 96 -7.74 -18.11 -2.83
C ILE A 96 -8.16 -19.54 -2.49
N LEU A 97 -9.37 -19.72 -1.95
CA LEU A 97 -9.90 -21.03 -1.60
C LEU A 97 -10.38 -21.84 -2.82
N LYS A 98 -10.71 -21.17 -3.95
CA LYS A 98 -11.01 -21.77 -5.26
C LYS A 98 -10.53 -20.81 -6.36
N PRO A 99 -9.76 -21.27 -7.37
CA PRO A 99 -9.36 -20.41 -8.49
C PRO A 99 -10.61 -19.88 -9.20
N ASP A 100 -10.59 -18.59 -9.51
CA ASP A 100 -11.68 -17.92 -10.22
C ASP A 100 -11.76 -18.49 -11.64
N ILE A 101 -12.82 -19.25 -11.93
CA ILE A 101 -13.02 -19.81 -13.27
C ILE A 101 -13.62 -18.69 -14.12
N GLN A 102 -12.77 -17.87 -14.72
CA GLN A 102 -13.21 -16.95 -15.77
C GLN A 102 -13.71 -17.79 -16.96
N LYS A 103 -15.02 -17.87 -17.13
CA LYS A 103 -15.63 -18.43 -18.34
C LYS A 103 -15.55 -17.38 -19.45
N ASN A 104 -14.49 -17.45 -20.25
CA ASN A 104 -14.50 -16.87 -21.59
C ASN A 104 -14.83 -18.02 -22.55
N GLU A 105 -15.86 -17.86 -23.39
CA GLU A 105 -16.49 -18.97 -24.11
C GLU A 105 -15.61 -19.67 -25.18
N GLU A 106 -14.38 -19.23 -25.46
CA GLU A 106 -13.54 -19.85 -26.52
C GLU A 106 -12.02 -19.96 -26.27
N GLU A 107 -11.50 -19.73 -25.05
CA GLU A 107 -10.05 -19.86 -24.80
C GLU A 107 -9.73 -20.72 -23.56
N GLU A 108 -8.66 -21.54 -23.66
CA GLU A 108 -8.14 -22.46 -22.64
C GLU A 108 -8.41 -22.04 -21.18
N ILE A 109 -9.09 -22.91 -20.42
CA ILE A 109 -9.28 -22.77 -18.98
C ILE A 109 -7.90 -22.88 -18.29
N LYS A 110 -7.25 -21.74 -18.06
CA LYS A 110 -6.11 -21.64 -17.15
C LYS A 110 -6.63 -21.16 -15.80
N PRO A 111 -6.54 -21.96 -14.71
CA PRO A 111 -6.81 -21.46 -13.38
C PRO A 111 -5.71 -20.44 -13.02
N GLY A 112 -5.92 -19.18 -13.37
CA GLY A 112 -5.00 -18.10 -13.05
C GLY A 112 -5.23 -17.67 -11.61
N LEU A 113 -4.19 -17.75 -10.77
CA LEU A 113 -4.19 -16.98 -9.53
C LEU A 113 -4.32 -15.49 -9.90
N PRO A 114 -5.11 -14.69 -9.17
CA PRO A 114 -5.13 -13.24 -9.35
C PRO A 114 -3.71 -12.70 -9.26
N TYR A 115 -3.24 -12.12 -10.36
CA TYR A 115 -1.94 -11.49 -10.47
C TYR A 115 -2.11 -10.06 -10.95
N VAL A 116 -1.17 -9.20 -10.56
CA VAL A 116 -1.11 -7.82 -11.05
C VAL A 116 -0.04 -7.79 -12.12
N ALA A 117 -0.42 -7.52 -13.37
CA ALA A 117 0.51 -7.42 -14.48
C ALA A 117 1.48 -6.25 -14.29
N TRP A 118 2.62 -6.30 -14.98
CA TRP A 118 3.55 -5.19 -15.01
C TRP A 118 2.86 -3.91 -15.51
N HIS A 119 2.93 -2.86 -14.71
CA HIS A 119 2.33 -1.56 -15.02
C HIS A 119 3.14 -0.43 -14.36
N GLN A 120 2.78 0.82 -14.67
CA GLN A 120 3.34 2.02 -14.05
C GLN A 120 2.18 2.82 -13.44
N ASP A 121 2.20 3.01 -12.12
CA ASP A 121 1.12 3.68 -11.38
C ASP A 121 0.78 5.06 -11.96
N MET A 122 1.80 5.82 -12.37
CA MET A 122 1.64 7.18 -12.86
C MET A 122 0.89 7.30 -14.19
N ARG A 123 0.66 6.20 -14.91
CA ARG A 123 -0.14 6.25 -16.15
C ARG A 123 -1.63 6.52 -15.90
N TYR A 124 -2.10 6.31 -14.67
CA TYR A 124 -3.54 6.33 -14.35
C TYR A 124 -3.93 7.46 -13.39
N ILE A 125 -3.00 8.36 -13.09
CA ILE A 125 -3.28 9.58 -12.32
C ILE A 125 -3.51 10.70 -13.34
N HIS A 126 -4.78 11.12 -13.48
CA HIS A 126 -5.21 12.22 -14.35
C HIS A 126 -5.46 13.50 -13.55
#